data_AF-A0A7V6G963-F1
#
_entry.id   AF-A0A7V6G963-F1
#
_cell.length_a   1.000
_cell.length_b   1.000
_cell.length_c   1.000
_cell.angle_alpha   90.00
_cell.angle_beta   90.00
_cell.angle_gamma   90.00
#
_symmetry.space_group_name_H-M   'P 1'
#
loop_
_entity.id
_entity.type
_entity.pdbx_description
1 polymer ?
#
loop_
_entity_poly.entity_id
_entity_poly.type
_entity_poly.pdbx_seq_one_letter_code
_entity_poly.pdbx_strand_id
1 'polypeptide(L)'
;EPDVYVIKSKYIREDANIQKFLQETIKEDKKIADDPTNVLLKNTKITDANAEEFNSENEFLGNFEPGIVKTDDIKIAQTDIGKLCFKNNIKELDIIQNETVLQEAVSIIQESGTKAASAIEVIEMIQTIFLDNIYDNDENHNLLRLKQDSARMFYAMFLSWLMRSAPFSELIKRFLSYWQRLAKDSTHDGLVYVGRWGDITRGGHRPLWVNIREKNEIEKVNLAILRIKEEQDFVENKIVKFIEVLNDLELIEDDIYKKIKYGTSNAVAIIMIKNGYSNSLAKLLLSKYRDYLEVNTEKNMVVTKPAVINQMERNGENDLFIFETKYNIKSND
;
A
#
# COMPACT_ATOMS: atom_id res chain seq x y z
N GLU A 1 10.16 48.59 -1.61
CA GLU A 1 10.41 47.19 -1.21
C GLU A 1 11.65 47.14 -0.34
N PRO A 2 11.84 46.12 0.52
CA PRO A 2 13.07 45.98 1.30
C PRO A 2 14.22 45.51 0.41
N ASP A 3 15.34 46.23 0.44
CA ASP A 3 16.57 45.81 -0.24
C ASP A 3 17.24 44.66 0.54
N VAL A 4 17.37 43.49 -0.10
CA VAL A 4 18.02 42.32 0.49
C VAL A 4 19.47 42.24 0.00
N TYR A 5 20.42 42.37 0.93
CA TYR A 5 21.84 42.25 0.65
C TYR A 5 22.40 40.93 1.17
N VAL A 6 23.10 40.18 0.32
CA VAL A 6 23.81 38.96 0.71
C VAL A 6 25.30 39.23 0.78
N ILE A 7 25.89 39.06 1.97
CA ILE A 7 27.29 39.33 2.25
C ILE A 7 28.05 38.00 2.38
N LYS A 8 29.16 37.87 1.64
CA LYS A 8 30.04 36.69 1.72
C LYS A 8 30.72 36.63 3.09
N SER A 9 30.54 35.53 3.81
CA SER A 9 31.22 35.29 5.10
C SER A 9 32.45 34.40 4.93
N LYS A 10 33.29 34.32 5.97
CA LYS A 10 34.47 33.44 6.05
C LYS A 10 34.15 31.94 5.97
N TYR A 11 32.88 31.55 6.04
CA TYR A 11 32.42 30.17 5.97
C TYR A 11 31.95 29.76 4.57
N ILE A 12 31.95 30.70 3.61
CA ILE A 12 31.63 30.44 2.21
C ILE A 12 32.92 30.17 1.45
N ARG A 13 32.91 29.18 0.55
CA ARG A 13 34.06 28.84 -0.28
C ARG A 13 34.58 30.08 -1.04
N GLU A 14 35.90 30.18 -1.19
CA GLU A 14 36.51 31.33 -1.87
C GLU A 14 36.04 31.48 -3.32
N ASP A 15 35.78 30.37 -4.01
CA ASP A 15 35.29 30.30 -5.39
C ASP A 15 33.77 30.36 -5.53
N ALA A 16 33.02 30.55 -4.43
CA ALA A 16 31.57 30.58 -4.49
C ALA A 16 31.03 31.78 -5.28
N ASN A 17 30.23 31.50 -6.30
CA ASN A 17 29.55 32.51 -7.10
C ASN A 17 28.21 32.91 -6.45
N ILE A 18 28.26 33.95 -5.62
CA ILE A 18 27.09 34.47 -4.87
C ILE A 18 25.98 34.96 -5.81
N GLN A 19 26.36 35.56 -6.95
CA GLN A 19 25.40 36.05 -7.94
C GLN A 19 24.59 34.90 -8.55
N LYS A 20 25.26 33.80 -8.91
CA LYS A 20 24.59 32.59 -9.42
C LYS A 20 23.68 31.96 -8.36
N PHE A 21 24.13 31.89 -7.10
CA PHE A 21 23.31 31.40 -5.99
C PHE A 21 22.03 32.24 -5.81
N LEU A 22 22.14 33.57 -5.87
CA LEU A 22 20.99 34.48 -5.80
C LEU A 22 20.01 34.24 -6.96
N GLN A 23 20.50 34.11 -8.20
CA GLN A 23 19.67 33.82 -9.36
C GLN A 23 18.93 32.49 -9.23
N GLU A 24 19.60 31.43 -8.76
CA GLU A 24 19.00 30.11 -8.59
C GLU A 24 17.99 30.03 -7.43
N THR A 25 18.22 30.81 -6.37
CA THR A 25 17.42 30.77 -5.13
C THR A 25 16.23 31.72 -5.18
N ILE A 26 16.42 32.97 -5.64
CA ILE A 26 15.38 34.00 -5.68
C ILE A 26 14.40 33.73 -6.82
N LYS A 27 14.86 33.14 -7.94
CA LYS A 27 14.01 32.71 -9.07
C LYS A 27 13.11 33.83 -9.63
N GLU A 28 13.52 35.09 -9.52
CA GLU A 28 12.73 36.27 -9.93
C GLU A 28 12.37 36.22 -11.43
N ASP A 29 13.26 35.67 -12.25
CA ASP A 29 13.07 35.50 -13.70
C ASP A 29 12.50 34.13 -14.10
N LYS A 30 12.20 33.25 -13.14
CA LYS A 30 11.71 31.90 -13.45
C LYS A 30 10.25 31.98 -13.87
N LYS A 31 10.01 32.09 -15.18
CA LYS A 31 8.71 31.79 -15.77
C LYS A 31 8.38 30.33 -15.46
N ILE A 32 7.47 30.11 -14.52
CA ILE A 32 6.90 28.79 -14.24
C ILE A 32 6.04 28.46 -15.46
N ALA A 33 6.59 27.66 -16.36
CA ALA A 33 5.85 27.02 -17.43
C ALA A 33 5.81 25.53 -17.10
N ASP A 34 4.61 25.00 -16.92
CA ASP A 34 4.41 23.56 -16.82
C ASP A 34 4.58 22.94 -18.20
N ASP A 35 5.32 21.84 -18.28
CA ASP A 35 5.34 20.96 -19.44
C ASP A 35 4.35 19.81 -19.15
N PRO A 36 3.11 19.86 -19.68
CA PRO A 36 2.08 18.92 -19.29
C PRO A 36 2.34 17.56 -19.94
N THR A 37 2.87 16.62 -19.16
CA THR A 37 3.17 15.26 -19.62
C THR A 37 1.96 14.32 -19.64
N ASN A 38 0.95 14.59 -18.81
CA ASN A 38 -0.25 13.76 -18.74
C ASN A 38 -1.14 13.97 -19.98
N VAL A 39 -1.31 12.91 -20.76
CA VAL A 39 -2.07 12.89 -22.03
C VAL A 39 -3.54 13.32 -21.89
N LEU A 40 -4.15 13.21 -20.71
CA LEU A 40 -5.53 13.63 -20.46
C LEU A 40 -5.67 15.14 -20.20
N LEU A 41 -4.57 15.87 -20.04
CA LEU A 41 -4.63 17.31 -19.84
C LEU A 41 -4.93 18.04 -21.16
N LYS A 42 -5.84 19.02 -21.09
CA LYS A 42 -6.29 19.82 -22.24
C LYS A 42 -5.14 20.48 -23.04
N ASN A 43 -4.04 20.82 -22.38
CA ASN A 43 -2.92 21.52 -22.99
C ASN A 43 -1.83 20.57 -23.53
N THR A 44 -1.96 19.26 -23.31
CA THR A 44 -1.03 18.27 -23.86
C THR A 44 -1.37 18.02 -25.33
N LYS A 45 -0.37 18.13 -26.21
CA LYS A 45 -0.55 17.82 -27.62
C LYS A 45 -0.48 16.32 -27.81
N ILE A 46 -1.53 15.74 -28.40
CA ILE A 46 -1.53 14.34 -28.82
C ILE A 46 -0.80 14.23 -30.16
N THR A 47 0.16 13.32 -30.21
CA THR A 47 1.03 13.00 -31.34
C THR A 47 1.06 11.48 -31.50
N ASP A 48 1.60 10.97 -32.60
CA ASP A 48 1.71 9.52 -32.80
C ASP A 48 2.48 8.82 -31.66
N ALA A 49 3.38 9.52 -30.98
CA ALA A 49 4.18 8.98 -29.87
C ALA A 49 3.40 8.74 -28.57
N ASN A 50 2.29 9.44 -28.34
CA ASN A 50 1.48 9.33 -27.11
C ASN A 50 0.00 9.02 -27.38
N ALA A 51 -0.36 8.75 -28.63
CA ALA A 51 -1.73 8.39 -29.03
C ALA A 51 -2.19 7.08 -28.37
N GLU A 52 -1.31 6.08 -28.27
CA GLU A 52 -1.64 4.80 -27.61
C GLU A 52 -1.92 5.00 -26.11
N GLU A 53 -1.09 5.78 -25.42
CA GLU A 53 -1.29 6.13 -24.01
C GLU A 53 -2.59 6.90 -23.81
N PHE A 54 -2.89 7.87 -24.67
CA PHE A 54 -4.13 8.63 -24.64
C PHE A 54 -5.36 7.74 -24.82
N ASN A 55 -5.32 6.80 -25.77
CA ASN A 55 -6.42 5.87 -26.01
C ASN A 55 -6.59 4.92 -24.82
N SER A 56 -5.51 4.34 -24.31
CA SER A 56 -5.51 3.48 -23.13
C SER A 56 -6.09 4.18 -21.89
N GLU A 57 -5.68 5.41 -21.61
CA GLU A 57 -6.20 6.16 -20.46
C GLU A 57 -7.68 6.56 -20.63
N ASN A 58 -8.14 6.86 -21.86
CA ASN A 58 -9.57 7.09 -22.12
C ASN A 58 -10.40 5.80 -22.00
N GLU A 59 -9.89 4.67 -22.51
CA GLU A 59 -10.53 3.36 -22.34
C GLU A 59 -10.65 3.02 -20.85
N PHE A 60 -9.56 3.22 -20.10
CA PHE A 60 -9.55 3.01 -18.67
C PHE A 60 -10.57 3.88 -17.95
N LEU A 61 -10.60 5.19 -18.25
CA LEU A 61 -11.50 6.13 -17.59
C LEU A 61 -12.97 5.86 -17.96
N GLY A 62 -13.25 5.49 -19.21
CA GLY A 62 -14.60 5.12 -19.66
C GLY A 62 -15.14 3.86 -19.00
N ASN A 63 -14.27 2.89 -18.66
CA ASN A 63 -14.66 1.69 -17.91
C ASN A 63 -14.72 1.93 -16.39
N PHE A 64 -13.83 2.78 -15.85
CA PHE A 64 -13.81 3.13 -14.43
C PHE A 64 -15.05 3.92 -14.01
N GLU A 65 -15.43 4.91 -14.81
CA GLU A 65 -16.60 5.76 -14.56
C GLU A 65 -17.42 5.94 -15.86
N PRO A 66 -18.41 5.04 -16.08
CA PRO A 66 -19.21 5.04 -17.31
C PRO A 66 -19.88 6.40 -17.57
N GLY A 67 -19.68 6.93 -18.78
CA GLY A 67 -20.30 8.18 -19.24
C GLY A 67 -19.44 9.43 -19.09
N ILE A 68 -18.24 9.36 -18.51
CA ILE A 68 -17.32 10.51 -18.52
C ILE A 68 -16.73 10.76 -19.91
N VAL A 69 -16.24 9.69 -20.55
CA VAL A 69 -15.67 9.82 -21.89
C VAL A 69 -16.80 9.70 -22.92
N LYS A 70 -16.91 10.71 -23.78
CA LYS A 70 -18.04 10.90 -24.71
C LYS A 70 -17.79 10.32 -26.11
N THR A 71 -16.74 9.50 -26.26
CA THR A 71 -16.33 8.95 -27.55
C THR A 71 -16.85 7.52 -27.66
N ASP A 72 -17.47 7.19 -28.80
CA ASP A 72 -18.06 5.86 -29.04
C ASP A 72 -17.01 4.78 -29.36
N ASP A 73 -15.74 5.16 -29.58
CA ASP A 73 -14.64 4.26 -29.97
C ASP A 73 -13.98 3.53 -28.77
N ILE A 74 -14.58 3.58 -27.59
CA ILE A 74 -14.01 2.99 -26.38
C ILE A 74 -14.41 1.53 -26.24
N LYS A 75 -13.43 0.66 -26.04
CA LYS A 75 -13.68 -0.73 -25.68
C LYS A 75 -14.14 -0.82 -24.23
N ILE A 76 -15.27 -1.49 -24.03
CA ILE A 76 -15.86 -1.69 -22.71
C ILE A 76 -15.67 -3.15 -22.29
N ALA A 77 -15.26 -3.37 -21.05
CA ALA A 77 -15.15 -4.70 -20.46
C ALA A 77 -16.51 -5.40 -20.45
N GLN A 78 -16.54 -6.62 -20.93
CA GLN A 78 -17.77 -7.42 -21.01
C GLN A 78 -17.92 -8.34 -19.80
N THR A 79 -16.81 -8.87 -19.28
CA THR A 79 -16.84 -9.84 -18.16
C THR A 79 -16.94 -9.14 -16.81
N ASP A 80 -17.38 -9.89 -15.79
CA ASP A 80 -17.51 -9.35 -14.43
C ASP A 80 -16.14 -9.06 -13.82
N ILE A 81 -15.18 -9.97 -13.98
CA ILE A 81 -13.79 -9.71 -13.54
C ILE A 81 -13.18 -8.51 -14.27
N GLY A 82 -13.44 -8.33 -15.57
CA GLY A 82 -12.93 -7.18 -16.34
C GLY A 82 -13.42 -5.85 -15.75
N LYS A 83 -14.74 -5.73 -15.53
CA LYS A 83 -15.34 -4.54 -14.90
C LYS A 83 -14.79 -4.30 -13.50
N LEU A 84 -14.65 -5.35 -12.70
CA LEU A 84 -14.10 -5.24 -11.34
C LEU A 84 -12.62 -4.84 -11.32
N CYS A 85 -11.82 -5.27 -12.31
CA CYS A 85 -10.43 -4.84 -12.46
C CYS A 85 -10.34 -3.33 -12.72
N PHE A 86 -11.18 -2.78 -13.61
CA PHE A 86 -11.24 -1.33 -13.82
C PHE A 86 -11.66 -0.61 -12.54
N LYS A 87 -12.78 -1.00 -11.92
CA LYS A 87 -13.30 -0.42 -10.67
C LYS A 87 -12.26 -0.38 -9.55
N ASN A 88 -11.38 -1.38 -9.46
CA ASN A 88 -10.33 -1.48 -8.44
C ASN A 88 -8.97 -0.96 -8.89
N ASN A 89 -8.91 -0.20 -9.99
CA ASN A 89 -7.71 0.48 -10.49
C ASN A 89 -6.53 -0.46 -10.75
N ILE A 90 -6.80 -1.60 -11.38
CA ILE A 90 -5.77 -2.50 -11.91
C ILE A 90 -5.22 -1.88 -13.20
N LYS A 91 -3.92 -1.58 -13.22
CA LYS A 91 -3.21 -1.04 -14.39
C LYS A 91 -2.04 -1.93 -14.84
N GLU A 92 -1.80 -3.03 -14.12
CA GLU A 92 -0.64 -3.90 -14.30
C GLU A 92 -0.78 -4.88 -15.48
N LEU A 93 -1.96 -4.95 -16.11
CA LEU A 93 -2.25 -5.82 -17.25
C LEU A 93 -3.25 -5.15 -18.20
N ASP A 94 -3.30 -5.64 -19.45
CA ASP A 94 -4.33 -5.23 -20.40
C ASP A 94 -5.63 -5.96 -20.07
N ILE A 95 -6.59 -5.27 -19.45
CA ILE A 95 -7.83 -5.91 -18.97
C ILE A 95 -8.65 -6.41 -20.15
N ILE A 96 -8.83 -5.59 -21.19
CA ILE A 96 -9.71 -5.91 -22.32
C ILE A 96 -9.17 -7.11 -23.10
N GLN A 97 -7.85 -7.21 -23.30
CA GLN A 97 -7.26 -8.35 -24.00
C GLN A 97 -7.35 -9.65 -23.20
N ASN A 98 -7.29 -9.58 -21.87
CA ASN A 98 -7.18 -10.75 -21.01
C ASN A 98 -8.49 -11.13 -20.29
N GLU A 99 -9.54 -10.31 -20.36
CA GLU A 99 -10.75 -10.47 -19.52
C GLU A 99 -11.42 -11.84 -19.65
N THR A 100 -11.35 -12.46 -20.83
CA THR A 100 -11.90 -13.80 -21.08
C THR A 100 -11.08 -14.88 -20.37
N VAL A 101 -9.75 -14.80 -20.44
CA VAL A 101 -8.83 -15.74 -19.77
C VAL A 101 -8.95 -15.61 -18.25
N LEU A 102 -9.02 -14.37 -17.75
CA LEU A 102 -9.25 -14.10 -16.34
C LEU A 102 -10.60 -14.67 -15.87
N GLN A 103 -11.65 -14.51 -16.67
CA GLN A 103 -12.98 -15.01 -16.35
C GLN A 103 -13.02 -16.54 -16.33
N GLU A 104 -12.32 -17.21 -17.25
CA GLU A 104 -12.20 -18.67 -17.25
C GLU A 104 -11.53 -19.19 -15.97
N ALA A 105 -10.42 -18.57 -15.56
CA ALA A 105 -9.75 -18.93 -14.31
C ALA A 105 -10.65 -18.75 -13.08
N VAL A 106 -11.42 -17.65 -13.03
CA VAL A 106 -12.41 -17.40 -11.96
C VAL A 106 -13.51 -18.44 -11.97
N SER A 107 -14.09 -18.76 -13.13
CA SER A 107 -15.18 -19.72 -13.26
C SER A 107 -14.77 -21.10 -12.74
N ILE A 108 -13.55 -21.57 -13.07
CA ILE A 108 -13.01 -22.84 -12.56
C ILE A 108 -12.97 -22.85 -11.02
N ILE A 109 -12.51 -21.75 -10.42
CA ILE A 109 -12.43 -21.63 -8.95
C ILE A 109 -13.84 -21.60 -8.34
N GLN A 110 -14.77 -20.84 -8.92
CA GLN A 110 -16.15 -20.76 -8.44
C GLN A 110 -16.89 -22.10 -8.55
N GLU A 111 -16.69 -22.85 -9.63
CA GLU A 111 -17.25 -24.19 -9.82
C GLU A 111 -16.76 -25.18 -8.76
N SER A 112 -15.52 -25.02 -8.27
CA SER A 112 -15.01 -25.83 -7.15
C SER A 112 -15.69 -25.53 -5.81
N GLY A 113 -16.38 -24.38 -5.68
CA GLY A 113 -16.98 -23.91 -4.43
C GLY A 113 -15.98 -23.48 -3.35
N THR A 114 -14.68 -23.41 -3.69
CA THR A 114 -13.62 -23.09 -2.73
C THR A 114 -13.46 -21.59 -2.58
N LYS A 115 -13.55 -21.08 -1.36
CA LYS A 115 -13.17 -19.70 -1.00
C LYS A 115 -11.84 -19.72 -0.27
N ALA A 116 -11.01 -18.70 -0.48
CA ALA A 116 -9.77 -18.56 0.25
C ALA A 116 -10.04 -18.30 1.74
N ALA A 117 -9.58 -19.23 2.57
CA ALA A 117 -9.71 -19.24 4.02
C ALA A 117 -8.38 -18.86 4.72
N SER A 118 -7.33 -18.57 3.96
CA SER A 118 -6.01 -18.23 4.52
C SER A 118 -5.24 -17.22 3.66
N ALA A 119 -4.24 -16.58 4.27
CA ALA A 119 -3.37 -15.62 3.57
C ALA A 119 -2.60 -16.26 2.41
N ILE A 120 -2.24 -17.55 2.52
CA ILE A 120 -1.54 -18.26 1.44
C ILE A 120 -2.47 -18.51 0.26
N GLU A 121 -3.70 -18.98 0.51
CA GLU A 121 -4.70 -19.21 -0.54
C GLU A 121 -5.06 -17.92 -1.28
N VAL A 122 -5.15 -16.78 -0.59
CA VAL A 122 -5.37 -15.48 -1.23
C VAL A 122 -4.22 -15.14 -2.19
N ILE A 123 -2.97 -15.30 -1.77
CA ILE A 123 -1.80 -15.03 -2.63
C ILE A 123 -1.72 -16.02 -3.80
N GLU A 124 -2.10 -17.27 -3.60
CA GLU A 124 -2.16 -18.29 -4.66
C GLU A 124 -3.27 -17.99 -5.68
N MET A 125 -4.44 -17.50 -5.24
CA MET A 125 -5.48 -17.02 -6.15
C MET A 125 -5.00 -15.82 -6.97
N ILE A 126 -4.29 -14.87 -6.36
CA ILE A 126 -3.68 -13.74 -7.10
C ILE A 126 -2.71 -14.25 -8.16
N GLN A 127 -1.88 -15.25 -7.82
CA GLN A 127 -0.96 -15.86 -8.78
C GLN A 127 -1.69 -16.52 -9.93
N THR A 128 -2.68 -17.35 -9.63
CA THR A 128 -3.41 -18.17 -10.60
C THR A 128 -4.22 -17.30 -11.57
N ILE A 129 -4.89 -16.27 -11.06
CA ILE A 129 -5.78 -15.45 -11.89
C ILE A 129 -5.00 -14.39 -12.66
N PHE A 130 -4.10 -13.64 -12.00
CA PHE A 130 -3.58 -12.39 -12.59
C PHE A 130 -2.15 -12.48 -13.11
N LEU A 131 -1.23 -13.11 -12.38
CA LEU A 131 0.21 -12.85 -12.58
C LEU A 131 0.76 -13.25 -13.95
N ASP A 132 0.15 -14.21 -14.63
CA ASP A 132 0.60 -14.63 -15.96
C ASP A 132 0.31 -13.59 -17.05
N ASN A 133 -0.66 -12.70 -16.81
CA ASN A 133 -1.10 -11.67 -17.76
C ASN A 133 -0.54 -10.27 -17.43
N ILE A 134 0.28 -10.14 -16.39
CA ILE A 134 0.88 -8.86 -15.99
C ILE A 134 2.01 -8.47 -16.95
N TYR A 135 2.08 -7.17 -17.29
CA TYR A 135 3.16 -6.63 -18.11
C TYR A 135 4.52 -6.89 -17.47
N ASP A 136 5.44 -7.50 -18.24
CA ASP A 136 6.81 -7.74 -17.83
C ASP A 136 7.67 -6.48 -17.98
N ASN A 137 7.59 -5.60 -16.97
CA ASN A 137 8.31 -4.33 -16.93
C ASN A 137 8.87 -4.02 -15.53
N ASP A 138 9.76 -3.03 -15.46
CA ASP A 138 10.43 -2.63 -14.22
C ASP A 138 9.46 -2.19 -13.12
N GLU A 139 8.31 -1.59 -13.47
CA GLU A 139 7.30 -1.12 -12.52
C GLU A 139 6.59 -2.28 -11.82
N ASN A 140 6.37 -3.37 -12.55
CA ASN A 140 5.68 -4.58 -12.08
C ASN A 140 6.63 -5.63 -11.52
N HIS A 141 7.94 -5.39 -11.56
CA HIS A 141 8.93 -6.37 -11.13
C HIS A 141 8.71 -6.90 -9.71
N ASN A 142 8.30 -6.05 -8.76
CA ASN A 142 8.00 -6.49 -7.39
C ASN A 142 6.78 -7.42 -7.33
N LEU A 143 5.78 -7.21 -8.19
CA LEU A 143 4.57 -8.03 -8.28
C LEU A 143 4.86 -9.36 -8.99
N LEU A 144 5.65 -9.32 -10.07
CA LEU A 144 6.07 -10.50 -10.82
C LEU A 144 6.91 -11.48 -9.98
N ARG A 145 7.57 -11.02 -8.90
CA ARG A 145 8.23 -11.93 -7.94
C ARG A 145 7.29 -12.92 -7.28
N LEU A 146 6.00 -12.64 -7.24
CA LEU A 146 5.01 -13.59 -6.71
C LEU A 146 4.86 -14.84 -7.60
N LYS A 147 5.47 -14.87 -8.80
CA LYS A 147 5.60 -16.11 -9.59
C LYS A 147 6.49 -17.15 -8.87
N GLN A 148 7.36 -16.72 -7.96
CA GLN A 148 8.28 -17.57 -7.21
C GLN A 148 7.65 -17.99 -5.88
N ASP A 149 7.69 -19.29 -5.59
CA ASP A 149 7.08 -19.89 -4.39
C ASP A 149 7.60 -19.24 -3.09
N SER A 150 8.91 -18.98 -3.02
CA SER A 150 9.54 -18.36 -1.85
C SER A 150 8.99 -16.96 -1.56
N ALA A 151 8.69 -16.18 -2.61
CA ALA A 151 8.07 -14.88 -2.46
C ALA A 151 6.62 -15.02 -2.02
N ARG A 152 5.84 -15.94 -2.61
CA ARG A 152 4.45 -16.20 -2.16
C ARG A 152 4.39 -16.59 -0.69
N MET A 153 5.27 -17.48 -0.25
CA MET A 153 5.37 -17.87 1.16
C MET A 153 5.71 -16.69 2.07
N PHE A 154 6.65 -15.83 1.65
CA PHE A 154 7.00 -14.62 2.39
C PHE A 154 5.81 -13.66 2.52
N TYR A 155 5.13 -13.37 1.42
CA TYR A 155 3.99 -12.45 1.40
C TYR A 155 2.78 -13.02 2.14
N ALA A 156 2.51 -14.33 2.04
CA ALA A 156 1.48 -14.99 2.83
C ALA A 156 1.77 -14.90 4.34
N MET A 157 3.03 -15.14 4.74
CA MET A 157 3.47 -14.97 6.13
C MET A 157 3.29 -13.52 6.58
N PHE A 158 3.75 -12.55 5.78
CA PHE A 158 3.67 -11.14 6.12
C PHE A 158 2.21 -10.64 6.22
N LEU A 159 1.37 -11.01 5.24
CA LEU A 159 -0.06 -10.72 5.25
C LEU A 159 -0.75 -11.31 6.48
N SER A 160 -0.37 -12.53 6.90
CA SER A 160 -0.89 -13.15 8.13
C SER A 160 -0.57 -12.36 9.40
N TRP A 161 0.52 -11.58 9.41
CA TRP A 161 0.86 -10.69 10.52
C TRP A 161 0.03 -9.41 10.49
N LEU A 162 -0.17 -8.84 9.30
CA LEU A 162 -1.03 -7.67 9.08
C LEU A 162 -2.49 -7.98 9.47
N MET A 163 -2.99 -9.18 9.15
CA MET A 163 -4.33 -9.66 9.50
C MET A 163 -4.64 -9.65 11.00
N ARG A 164 -3.61 -9.63 11.85
CA ARG A 164 -3.74 -9.59 13.32
C ARG A 164 -3.60 -8.17 13.88
N SER A 165 -3.32 -7.19 13.02
CA SER A 165 -2.81 -5.86 13.39
C SER A 165 -1.68 -5.96 14.41
N ALA A 166 -0.69 -6.79 14.11
CA ALA A 166 0.48 -6.91 14.97
C ALA A 166 1.13 -5.52 15.14
N PRO A 167 1.42 -5.07 16.38
CA PRO A 167 2.12 -3.82 16.60
C PRO A 167 3.44 -3.77 15.84
N PHE A 168 3.89 -2.59 15.43
CA PHE A 168 5.12 -2.45 14.65
C PHE A 168 6.35 -3.06 15.34
N SER A 169 6.44 -2.95 16.67
CA SER A 169 7.48 -3.60 17.47
C SER A 169 7.43 -5.13 17.42
N GLU A 170 6.23 -5.70 17.31
CA GLU A 170 6.04 -7.15 17.10
C GLU A 170 6.46 -7.55 15.68
N LEU A 171 6.12 -6.75 14.66
CA LEU A 171 6.57 -6.97 13.29
C LEU A 171 8.10 -6.99 13.20
N ILE A 172 8.79 -6.03 13.84
CA ILE A 172 10.26 -6.00 13.91
C ILE A 172 10.78 -7.31 14.52
N LYS A 173 10.25 -7.72 15.67
CA LYS A 173 10.67 -8.97 16.34
C LYS A 173 10.46 -10.20 15.44
N ARG A 174 9.36 -10.26 14.70
CA ARG A 174 9.04 -11.35 13.77
C ARG A 174 10.02 -11.37 12.58
N PHE A 175 10.33 -10.21 12.00
CA PHE A 175 11.34 -10.09 10.94
C PHE A 175 12.73 -10.52 11.41
N LEU A 176 13.16 -10.03 12.57
CA LEU A 176 14.46 -10.41 13.14
C LEU A 176 14.52 -11.92 13.41
N SER A 177 13.45 -12.50 13.95
CA SER A 177 13.36 -13.95 14.20
C SER A 177 13.42 -14.75 12.90
N TYR A 178 12.72 -14.29 11.85
CA TYR A 178 12.76 -14.88 10.52
C TYR A 178 14.19 -14.86 9.95
N TRP A 179 14.85 -13.70 9.97
CA TRP A 179 16.22 -13.57 9.49
C TRP A 179 17.23 -14.38 10.30
N GLN A 180 17.06 -14.45 11.62
CA GLN A 180 17.91 -15.29 12.48
C GLN A 180 17.74 -16.77 12.15
N ARG A 181 16.53 -17.23 11.79
CA ARG A 181 16.33 -18.61 11.32
C ARG A 181 17.07 -18.87 10.01
N LEU A 182 16.97 -17.97 9.02
CA LEU A 182 17.72 -18.07 7.77
C LEU A 182 19.23 -18.03 7.99
N ALA A 183 19.70 -17.19 8.91
CA ALA A 183 21.11 -17.08 9.25
C ALA A 183 21.67 -18.35 9.90
N LYS A 184 20.86 -19.08 10.68
CA LYS A 184 21.25 -20.33 11.35
C LYS A 184 21.18 -21.53 10.43
N ASP A 185 20.37 -21.47 9.38
CA ASP A 185 20.28 -22.55 8.40
C ASP A 185 21.59 -22.66 7.62
N SER A 186 22.29 -23.78 7.80
CA SER A 186 23.58 -24.06 7.16
C SER A 186 23.45 -24.29 5.65
N THR A 187 22.23 -24.59 5.17
CA THR A 187 21.94 -24.76 3.75
C THR A 187 21.60 -23.44 3.04
N HIS A 188 21.36 -22.38 3.82
CA HIS A 188 21.12 -21.03 3.31
C HIS A 188 22.41 -20.19 3.37
N ASP A 189 22.65 -19.42 2.32
CA ASP A 189 23.78 -18.49 2.20
C ASP A 189 23.72 -17.26 3.14
N GLY A 190 22.69 -17.16 4.00
CA GLY A 190 22.52 -16.03 4.93
C GLY A 190 22.16 -14.69 4.28
N LEU A 191 22.01 -14.66 2.94
CA LEU A 191 21.63 -13.46 2.21
C LEU A 191 20.12 -13.23 2.28
N VAL A 192 19.72 -12.07 2.77
CA VAL A 192 18.33 -11.64 2.83
C VAL A 192 18.08 -10.51 1.85
N TYR A 193 16.95 -10.57 1.15
CA TYR A 193 16.53 -9.52 0.25
C TYR A 193 16.01 -8.32 1.05
N VAL A 194 16.61 -7.14 0.84
CA VAL A 194 16.28 -5.88 1.53
C VAL A 194 15.98 -4.73 0.58
N GLY A 195 15.83 -5.01 -0.71
CA GLY A 195 15.55 -3.98 -1.72
C GLY A 195 16.72 -3.01 -1.89
N ARG A 196 16.43 -1.73 -2.12
CA ARG A 196 17.44 -0.68 -2.40
C ARG A 196 18.45 -0.43 -1.28
N TRP A 197 18.23 -1.02 -0.10
CA TRP A 197 19.13 -0.94 1.06
C TRP A 197 20.18 -2.06 1.07
N GLY A 198 20.25 -2.84 -0.01
CA GLY A 198 21.21 -3.90 -0.20
C GLY A 198 22.63 -3.39 -0.46
N ASP A 199 23.60 -4.21 -0.10
CA ASP A 199 25.03 -4.01 -0.40
C ASP A 199 25.62 -5.16 -1.24
N ILE A 200 24.85 -6.24 -1.46
CA ILE A 200 25.27 -7.44 -2.19
C ILE A 200 24.38 -7.67 -3.42
N THR A 201 25.01 -7.95 -4.56
CA THR A 201 24.36 -8.43 -5.78
C THR A 201 24.19 -9.95 -5.72
N ARG A 202 22.98 -10.46 -5.99
CA ARG A 202 22.70 -11.91 -6.06
C ARG A 202 21.76 -12.16 -7.23
N GLY A 203 22.35 -12.48 -8.38
CA GLY A 203 21.65 -12.51 -9.66
C GLY A 203 21.31 -11.10 -10.15
N GLY A 204 21.87 -10.69 -11.28
CA GLY A 204 21.69 -9.35 -11.84
C GLY A 204 22.73 -8.31 -11.38
N HIS A 205 22.43 -7.02 -11.63
CA HIS A 205 23.41 -5.92 -11.49
C HIS A 205 23.21 -5.03 -10.27
N ARG A 206 22.05 -5.09 -9.59
CA ARG A 206 21.71 -4.18 -8.48
C ARG A 206 22.01 -4.83 -7.12
N PRO A 207 22.66 -4.13 -6.18
CA PRO A 207 22.89 -4.63 -4.83
C PRO A 207 21.58 -4.55 -4.04
N LEU A 208 20.87 -5.67 -3.95
CA LEU A 208 19.54 -5.75 -3.32
C LEU A 208 19.48 -6.66 -2.09
N TRP A 209 20.60 -7.28 -1.76
CA TRP A 209 20.72 -8.29 -0.72
C TRP A 209 21.69 -7.82 0.35
N VAL A 210 21.53 -8.35 1.56
CA VAL A 210 22.46 -8.14 2.69
C VAL A 210 22.78 -9.49 3.30
N ASN A 211 24.05 -9.70 3.67
CA ASN A 211 24.41 -10.82 4.53
C ASN A 211 24.06 -10.50 5.99
N ILE A 212 22.99 -11.09 6.50
CA ILE A 212 22.51 -10.77 7.84
C ILE A 212 23.43 -11.31 8.96
N ARG A 213 24.32 -12.26 8.63
CA ARG A 213 25.30 -12.81 9.58
C ARG A 213 26.38 -11.79 9.94
N GLU A 214 26.65 -10.84 9.05
CA GLU A 214 27.71 -9.83 9.19
C GLU A 214 27.21 -8.53 9.83
N LYS A 215 25.90 -8.35 9.97
CA LYS A 215 25.30 -7.13 10.54
C LYS A 215 25.19 -7.20 12.06
N ASN A 216 25.33 -6.05 12.71
CA ASN A 216 25.08 -5.92 14.15
C ASN A 216 23.57 -5.79 14.45
N GLU A 217 23.17 -5.91 15.72
CA GLU A 217 21.75 -5.90 16.09
C GLU A 217 21.04 -4.56 15.77
N ILE A 218 21.73 -3.43 15.89
CA ILE A 218 21.16 -2.10 15.55
C ILE A 218 20.91 -2.01 14.05
N GLU A 219 21.87 -2.44 13.23
CA GLU A 219 21.73 -2.49 11.77
C GLU A 219 20.59 -3.41 11.35
N LYS A 220 20.48 -4.59 11.96
CA LYS A 220 19.37 -5.52 11.70
C LYS A 220 18.03 -4.89 12.02
N VAL A 221 17.91 -4.20 13.16
CA VAL A 221 16.67 -3.49 13.53
C VAL A 221 16.35 -2.41 12.50
N ASN A 222 17.32 -1.58 12.12
CA ASN A 222 17.11 -0.51 11.14
C ASN A 222 16.69 -1.06 9.77
N LEU A 223 17.35 -2.11 9.28
CA LEU A 223 16.98 -2.79 8.05
C LEU A 223 15.59 -3.40 8.14
N ALA A 224 15.22 -3.99 9.28
CA ALA A 224 13.88 -4.55 9.48
C ALA A 224 12.81 -3.46 9.44
N ILE A 225 13.04 -2.31 10.07
CA ILE A 225 12.12 -1.16 10.04
C ILE A 225 11.89 -0.70 8.60
N LEU A 226 12.97 -0.45 7.86
CA LEU A 226 12.89 -0.01 6.46
C LEU A 226 12.16 -1.04 5.60
N ARG A 227 12.50 -2.32 5.78
CA ARG A 227 11.90 -3.42 5.03
C ARG A 227 10.41 -3.55 5.33
N ILE A 228 10.00 -3.53 6.59
CA ILE A 228 8.58 -3.61 6.96
C ILE A 228 7.82 -2.48 6.29
N LYS A 229 8.33 -1.25 6.31
CA LYS A 229 7.67 -0.11 5.68
C LYS A 229 7.50 -0.32 4.17
N GLU A 230 8.57 -0.70 3.46
CA GLU A 230 8.49 -0.96 2.02
C GLU A 230 7.51 -2.08 1.68
N GLU A 231 7.43 -3.13 2.52
CA GLU A 231 6.51 -4.24 2.31
C GLU A 231 5.06 -3.90 2.66
N GLN A 232 4.82 -3.05 3.68
CA GLN A 232 3.49 -2.51 3.96
C GLN A 232 3.01 -1.67 2.78
N ASP A 233 3.84 -0.73 2.32
CA ASP A 233 3.52 0.14 1.19
C ASP A 233 3.25 -0.69 -0.07
N PHE A 234 4.01 -1.76 -0.30
CA PHE A 234 3.78 -2.66 -1.43
C PHE A 234 2.47 -3.45 -1.30
N VAL A 235 2.19 -4.04 -0.14
CA VAL A 235 0.93 -4.77 0.08
C VAL A 235 -0.26 -3.83 -0.13
N GLU A 236 -0.23 -2.65 0.47
CA GLU A 236 -1.33 -1.68 0.42
C GLU A 236 -1.58 -1.15 -1.00
N ASN A 237 -0.52 -0.78 -1.73
CA ASN A 237 -0.67 -0.14 -3.04
C ASN A 237 -0.77 -1.12 -4.21
N LYS A 238 -0.19 -2.32 -4.08
CA LYS A 238 -0.10 -3.30 -5.17
C LYS A 238 -0.94 -4.53 -4.94
N ILE A 239 -0.94 -5.13 -3.75
CA ILE A 239 -1.64 -6.40 -3.50
C ILE A 239 -3.12 -6.18 -3.17
N VAL A 240 -3.46 -5.19 -2.32
CA VAL A 240 -4.83 -5.00 -1.80
C VAL A 240 -5.86 -4.83 -2.92
N LYS A 241 -5.53 -4.14 -4.00
CA LYS A 241 -6.46 -3.98 -5.13
C LYS A 241 -6.85 -5.29 -5.81
N PHE A 242 -5.94 -6.27 -5.91
CA PHE A 242 -6.30 -7.60 -6.39
C PHE A 242 -7.17 -8.33 -5.36
N ILE A 243 -6.89 -8.15 -4.06
CA ILE A 243 -7.72 -8.70 -2.98
C ILE A 243 -9.15 -8.12 -3.02
N GLU A 244 -9.32 -6.83 -3.35
CA GLU A 244 -10.66 -6.24 -3.55
C GLU A 244 -11.41 -6.89 -4.71
N VAL A 245 -10.74 -7.13 -5.84
CA VAL A 245 -11.35 -7.84 -6.98
C VAL A 245 -11.78 -9.25 -6.58
N LEU A 246 -10.91 -10.01 -5.91
CA LEU A 246 -11.23 -11.36 -5.43
C LEU A 246 -12.40 -11.35 -4.43
N ASN A 247 -12.47 -10.36 -3.55
CA ASN A 247 -13.57 -10.21 -2.60
C ASN A 247 -14.89 -9.84 -3.29
N ASP A 248 -14.87 -8.91 -4.25
CA ASP A 248 -16.04 -8.52 -5.04
C ASP A 248 -16.57 -9.69 -5.89
N LEU A 249 -15.70 -10.64 -6.27
CA LEU A 249 -16.05 -11.92 -6.92
C LEU A 249 -16.48 -13.04 -5.94
N GLU A 250 -16.55 -12.73 -4.64
CA GLU A 250 -16.85 -13.65 -3.54
C GLU A 250 -15.90 -14.85 -3.39
N LEU A 251 -14.65 -14.73 -3.87
CA LEU A 251 -13.63 -15.79 -3.83
C LEU A 251 -12.89 -15.88 -2.49
N ILE A 252 -13.11 -14.94 -1.58
CA ILE A 252 -12.45 -14.89 -0.26
C ILE A 252 -13.52 -15.04 0.82
N GLU A 253 -13.21 -15.78 1.89
CA GLU A 253 -14.07 -15.80 3.07
C GLU A 253 -14.15 -14.41 3.72
N ASP A 254 -15.36 -14.00 4.10
CA ASP A 254 -15.62 -12.66 4.67
C ASP A 254 -14.77 -12.35 5.92
N ASP A 255 -14.53 -13.34 6.79
CA ASP A 255 -13.65 -13.18 7.95
C ASP A 255 -12.19 -12.90 7.54
N ILE A 256 -11.71 -13.55 6.49
CA ILE A 256 -10.36 -13.38 5.95
C ILE A 256 -10.20 -12.02 5.29
N TYR A 257 -11.15 -11.61 4.44
CA TYR A 257 -11.18 -10.29 3.84
C TYR A 257 -11.18 -9.19 4.92
N LYS A 258 -12.07 -9.28 5.91
CA LYS A 258 -12.14 -8.29 7.00
C LYS A 258 -10.84 -8.21 7.79
N LYS A 259 -10.20 -9.34 8.08
CA LYS A 259 -8.88 -9.36 8.72
C LYS A 259 -7.82 -8.72 7.85
N ILE A 260 -7.80 -8.94 6.54
CA ILE A 260 -6.83 -8.29 5.64
C ILE A 260 -7.06 -6.77 5.60
N LYS A 261 -8.31 -6.34 5.38
CA LYS A 261 -8.69 -4.94 5.20
C LYS A 261 -8.58 -4.11 6.47
N TYR A 262 -9.03 -4.67 7.60
CA TYR A 262 -9.20 -3.94 8.86
C TYR A 262 -8.31 -4.48 9.99
N GLY A 263 -7.67 -5.64 9.81
CA GLY A 263 -6.87 -6.29 10.85
C GLY A 263 -7.70 -6.90 11.99
N THR A 264 -9.02 -7.02 11.78
CA THR A 264 -9.97 -7.65 12.70
C THR A 264 -11.26 -7.99 11.96
N SER A 265 -11.99 -9.01 12.40
CA SER A 265 -13.34 -9.33 11.94
C SER A 265 -14.44 -8.90 12.91
N ASN A 266 -14.08 -8.25 14.02
CA ASN A 266 -15.07 -7.73 14.97
C ASN A 266 -15.82 -6.54 14.34
N ALA A 267 -17.13 -6.71 14.11
CA ALA A 267 -17.96 -5.71 13.44
C ALA A 267 -17.91 -4.32 14.11
N VAL A 268 -17.93 -4.26 15.45
CA VAL A 268 -17.85 -2.98 16.18
C VAL A 268 -16.48 -2.33 16.00
N ALA A 269 -15.40 -3.10 16.10
CA ALA A 269 -14.06 -2.59 15.87
C ALA A 269 -13.90 -2.07 14.43
N ILE A 270 -14.48 -2.76 13.43
CA ILE A 270 -14.50 -2.31 12.04
C ILE A 270 -15.25 -0.98 11.90
N ILE A 271 -16.41 -0.81 12.55
CA ILE A 271 -17.13 0.47 12.53
C ILE A 271 -16.27 1.58 13.15
N MET A 272 -15.60 1.32 14.28
CA MET A 272 -14.69 2.29 14.89
C MET A 272 -13.56 2.66 13.91
N ILE A 273 -12.93 1.69 13.26
CA ILE A 273 -11.86 1.95 12.29
C ILE A 273 -12.36 2.80 11.11
N LYS A 274 -13.55 2.49 10.57
CA LYS A 274 -14.19 3.30 9.53
C LYS A 274 -14.50 4.74 9.98
N ASN A 275 -14.65 4.98 11.28
CA ASN A 275 -14.86 6.29 11.87
C ASN A 275 -13.54 6.99 12.30
N GLY A 276 -12.37 6.47 11.90
CA GLY A 276 -11.07 7.13 12.12
C GLY A 276 -10.30 6.66 13.35
N TYR A 277 -10.77 5.63 14.06
CA TYR A 277 -10.06 5.06 15.19
C TYR A 277 -8.99 4.07 14.70
N SER A 278 -7.78 4.14 15.24
CA SER A 278 -6.74 3.15 15.03
C SER A 278 -7.18 1.80 15.61
N ASN A 279 -6.70 0.70 15.02
CA ASN A 279 -7.07 -0.65 15.46
C ASN A 279 -6.68 -0.88 16.94
N SER A 280 -5.51 -0.37 17.35
CA SER A 280 -5.04 -0.43 18.74
C SER A 280 -5.97 0.33 19.70
N LEU A 281 -6.40 1.54 19.32
CA LEU A 281 -7.34 2.32 20.12
C LEU A 281 -8.71 1.63 20.20
N ALA A 282 -9.23 1.14 19.08
CA ALA A 282 -10.50 0.40 19.05
C ALA A 282 -10.46 -0.82 19.98
N LYS A 283 -9.37 -1.60 19.97
CA LYS A 283 -9.16 -2.73 20.90
C LYS A 283 -9.12 -2.28 22.36
N LEU A 284 -8.43 -1.18 22.66
CA LEU A 284 -8.33 -0.63 24.02
C LEU A 284 -9.70 -0.16 24.54
N LEU A 285 -10.42 0.63 23.74
CA LEU A 285 -11.73 1.17 24.11
C LEU A 285 -12.77 0.06 24.27
N LEU A 286 -12.78 -0.94 23.38
CA LEU A 286 -13.71 -2.07 23.48
C LEU A 286 -13.43 -3.00 24.67
N SER A 287 -12.17 -3.11 25.09
CA SER A 287 -11.78 -4.01 26.19
C SER A 287 -11.92 -3.36 27.57
N LYS A 288 -11.54 -2.09 27.73
CA LYS A 288 -11.49 -1.41 29.04
C LYS A 288 -12.52 -0.30 29.22
N TYR A 289 -13.05 0.29 28.14
CA TYR A 289 -13.86 1.50 28.19
C TYR A 289 -15.19 1.37 27.45
N ARG A 290 -15.71 0.15 27.32
CA ARG A 290 -16.90 -0.16 26.52
C ARG A 290 -18.13 0.62 26.97
N ASP A 291 -18.27 0.90 28.25
CA ASP A 291 -19.39 1.66 28.84
C ASP A 291 -19.46 3.12 28.36
N TYR A 292 -18.35 3.62 27.80
CA TYR A 292 -18.24 4.97 27.25
C TYR A 292 -18.47 5.03 25.74
N LEU A 293 -18.82 3.90 25.10
CA LEU A 293 -19.05 3.81 23.66
C LEU A 293 -20.53 3.57 23.37
N GLU A 294 -21.10 4.36 22.47
CA GLU A 294 -22.41 4.15 21.89
C GLU A 294 -22.24 3.83 20.40
N VAL A 295 -22.60 2.60 20.02
CA VAL A 295 -22.37 2.08 18.66
C VAL A 295 -23.72 1.93 17.97
N ASN A 296 -23.88 2.62 16.85
CA ASN A 296 -25.03 2.45 15.96
C ASN A 296 -24.60 1.66 14.71
N THR A 297 -24.96 0.39 14.67
CA THR A 297 -24.60 -0.53 13.58
C THR A 297 -25.34 -0.23 12.28
N GLU A 298 -26.57 0.30 12.32
CA GLU A 298 -27.34 0.65 11.12
C GLU A 298 -26.74 1.86 10.41
N LYS A 299 -26.31 2.86 11.18
CA LYS A 299 -25.74 4.11 10.65
C LYS A 299 -24.21 4.06 10.47
N ASN A 300 -23.56 2.95 10.84
CA ASN A 300 -22.10 2.83 10.93
C ASN A 300 -21.45 3.99 11.72
N MET A 301 -22.04 4.38 12.84
CA MET A 301 -21.55 5.49 13.67
C MET A 301 -21.15 5.01 15.06
N VAL A 302 -20.11 5.64 15.62
CA VAL A 302 -19.68 5.45 17.01
C VAL A 302 -19.62 6.81 17.68
N VAL A 303 -20.26 6.92 18.84
CA VAL A 303 -20.19 8.10 19.70
C VAL A 303 -19.43 7.72 20.97
N THR A 304 -18.36 8.45 21.24
CA THR A 304 -17.53 8.25 22.42
C THR A 304 -17.85 9.33 23.43
N LYS A 305 -18.19 8.93 24.67
CA LYS A 305 -18.53 9.87 25.74
C LYS A 305 -17.27 10.62 26.19
N PRO A 306 -17.30 11.96 26.33
CA PRO A 306 -16.13 12.74 26.75
C PRO A 306 -15.52 12.30 28.08
N ALA A 307 -16.33 11.74 28.98
CA ALA A 307 -15.88 11.21 30.27
C ALA A 307 -14.80 10.11 30.17
N VAL A 308 -14.66 9.44 29.01
CA VAL A 308 -13.62 8.42 28.80
C VAL A 308 -12.22 9.00 28.93
N ILE A 309 -12.01 10.26 28.51
CA ILE A 309 -10.70 10.92 28.55
C ILE A 309 -10.18 10.98 29.99
N ASN A 310 -11.03 11.44 30.91
CA ASN A 310 -10.68 11.55 32.32
C ASN A 310 -10.33 10.19 32.91
N GLN A 311 -11.01 9.12 32.47
CA GLN A 311 -10.73 7.78 32.95
C GLN A 311 -9.44 7.19 32.36
N MET A 312 -9.13 7.49 31.10
CA MET A 312 -7.87 7.09 30.46
C MET A 312 -6.67 7.79 31.12
N GLU A 313 -6.79 9.09 31.42
CA GLU A 313 -5.76 9.86 32.15
C GLU A 313 -5.54 9.29 33.57
N ARG A 314 -6.61 8.96 34.29
CA ARG A 314 -6.52 8.32 35.63
C ARG A 314 -5.86 6.94 35.60
N ASN A 315 -6.08 6.18 34.53
CA ASN A 315 -5.53 4.85 34.35
C ASN A 315 -4.09 4.88 33.82
N GLY A 316 -3.53 6.05 33.50
CA GLY A 316 -2.18 6.20 32.95
C GLY A 316 -2.04 5.55 31.56
N GLU A 317 -3.09 5.60 30.74
CA GLU A 317 -3.01 5.13 29.35
C GLU A 317 -2.06 6.01 28.53
N ASN A 318 -1.58 5.49 27.40
CA ASN A 318 -0.64 6.21 26.54
C ASN A 318 -1.24 7.53 26.02
N ASP A 319 -0.47 8.62 26.14
CA ASP A 319 -0.87 9.97 25.70
C ASP A 319 -1.33 10.03 24.25
N LEU A 320 -0.75 9.20 23.36
CA LEU A 320 -1.16 9.10 21.97
C LEU A 320 -2.61 8.61 21.84
N PHE A 321 -2.99 7.60 22.61
CA PHE A 321 -4.37 7.09 22.61
C PHE A 321 -5.35 8.09 23.21
N ILE A 322 -4.92 8.85 24.22
CA ILE A 322 -5.74 9.94 24.80
C ILE A 322 -5.96 11.04 23.76
N PHE A 323 -4.91 11.46 23.06
CA PHE A 323 -4.98 12.47 22.00
C PHE A 323 -5.87 12.01 20.83
N GLU A 324 -5.68 10.78 20.37
CA GLU A 324 -6.49 10.19 19.31
C GLU A 324 -7.98 10.08 19.71
N THR A 325 -8.25 9.71 20.97
CA THR A 325 -9.63 9.69 21.51
C THR A 325 -10.22 11.09 21.56
N LYS A 326 -9.45 12.10 21.98
CA LYS A 326 -9.86 13.53 21.98
C LYS A 326 -10.24 13.98 20.57
N TYR A 327 -9.46 13.61 19.56
CA TYR A 327 -9.74 13.95 18.16
C TYR A 327 -11.03 13.29 17.62
N ASN A 328 -11.27 12.03 18.00
CA ASN A 328 -12.42 11.27 17.53
C ASN A 328 -13.73 11.54 18.30
N ILE A 329 -13.67 12.23 19.45
CA ILE A 329 -14.86 12.79 20.09
C ILE A 329 -15.27 14.01 19.29
N LYS A 330 -16.36 13.89 18.53
CA LYS A 330 -16.96 15.02 17.83
C LYS A 330 -17.27 16.11 18.87
N SER A 331 -16.64 17.28 18.73
CA SER A 331 -17.13 18.49 19.39
C SER A 331 -18.56 18.70 18.91
N ASN A 332 -19.53 18.44 19.78
CA ASN A 332 -20.87 19.00 19.61
C ASN A 332 -20.73 20.49 19.91
N ASP A 333 -20.37 21.26 18.89
CA ASP A 333 -20.73 22.68 18.81
C ASP A 333 -21.94 22.83 17.89
#